data_AF-W2WXC5-F1
#
_entry.id   AF-W2WXC5-F1
#
_cell.length_a   1.000
_cell.length_b   1.000
_cell.length_c   1.000
_cell.angle_alpha   90.00
_cell.angle_beta   90.00
_cell.angle_gamma   90.00
#
_symmetry.space_group_name_H-M   'P 1'
#
loop_
_entity.id
_entity.type
_entity.pdbx_description
1 polymer ?
#
loop_
_entity_poly.entity_id
_entity_poly.type
_entity_poly.pdbx_seq_one_letter_code
_entity_poly.pdbx_strand_id
1 'polypeptide(L)'
;MTSQSTSAESANVTKTTSSNTGDSCTWYAGENCSQPRTGYDCLNVLLDTDECAIAPNGACVSMSDYEKYLSNREYYEPLARYFPASNYTYCSSNDSVCSNCIAEWTTNYEATGSVGSTKYCTGSDGCVCVAAVEVPSWKQAVISNQCEGSSDSDSMNTSQEFSSTTQICLILGICFGALMLFLVFLVRRWFRSTVSRSSRSSRHHPSGPQLKLTGWKSLREKLIETEHSFVQGETRLDATARSDESLSEVPSITIEVSPAPRRPESLPPAEAQYMMAPM
;
A
#
# COMPACT_ATOMS: atom_id res chain seq x y z
N MET A 1 -35.45 42.07 -5.38
CA MET A 1 -35.29 42.37 -3.94
C MET A 1 -35.89 41.20 -3.19
N THR A 2 -35.23 40.34 -2.41
CA THR A 2 -33.83 40.00 -2.15
C THR A 2 -33.97 38.61 -1.53
N SER A 3 -33.42 37.56 -2.14
CA SER A 3 -33.54 36.20 -1.62
C SER A 3 -32.74 36.10 -0.32
N GLN A 4 -33.43 35.86 0.80
CA GLN A 4 -32.78 35.55 2.08
C GLN A 4 -32.18 34.15 2.00
N SER A 5 -30.86 34.07 1.88
CA SER A 5 -30.10 32.89 2.23
C SER A 5 -30.05 32.80 3.75
N THR A 6 -30.92 31.99 4.34
CA THR A 6 -30.78 31.55 5.73
C THR A 6 -29.65 30.54 5.78
N SER A 7 -28.45 31.02 6.11
CA SER A 7 -27.39 30.16 6.63
C SER A 7 -27.92 29.47 7.88
N ALA A 8 -28.00 28.14 7.84
CA ALA A 8 -28.26 27.35 9.02
C ALA A 8 -27.07 27.52 9.96
N GLU A 9 -27.26 28.33 10.99
CA GLU A 9 -26.37 28.45 12.14
C GLU A 9 -26.25 27.06 12.77
N SER A 10 -25.12 26.39 12.53
CA SER A 10 -24.79 25.10 13.12
C SER A 10 -24.78 25.27 14.64
N ALA A 11 -25.60 24.49 15.34
CA ALA A 11 -25.57 24.40 16.80
C ALA A 11 -24.16 23.94 17.20
N ASN A 12 -23.32 24.90 17.60
CA ASN A 12 -21.92 24.66 17.86
C ASN A 12 -21.78 23.86 19.16
N VAL A 13 -21.72 22.53 19.05
CA VAL A 13 -21.36 21.64 20.15
C VAL A 13 -20.01 22.12 20.69
N THR A 14 -20.00 22.57 21.94
CA THR A 14 -18.80 23.14 22.56
C THR A 14 -17.77 22.03 22.76
N LYS A 15 -16.64 22.13 22.06
CA LYS A 15 -15.50 21.23 22.24
C LYS A 15 -14.73 21.59 23.51
N THR A 16 -14.12 20.59 24.13
CA THR A 16 -13.25 20.75 25.29
C THR A 16 -11.78 20.61 24.88
N THR A 17 -10.86 21.14 25.68
CA THR A 17 -9.42 20.94 25.48
C THR A 17 -8.91 19.89 26.46
N SER A 18 -8.05 18.98 26.00
CA SER A 18 -7.41 17.99 26.89
C SER A 18 -6.51 18.69 27.89
N SER A 19 -6.51 18.22 29.13
CA SER A 19 -5.58 18.67 30.17
C SER A 19 -4.24 17.92 30.17
N ASN A 20 -4.09 16.89 29.33
CA ASN A 20 -2.94 15.99 29.33
C ASN A 20 -2.01 16.32 28.15
N THR A 21 -0.84 16.87 28.45
CA THR A 21 0.17 17.23 27.42
C THR A 21 0.80 16.03 26.73
N GLY A 22 0.59 14.81 27.24
CA GLY A 22 1.07 13.56 26.63
C GLY A 22 0.07 12.92 25.66
N ASP A 23 -1.11 13.51 25.49
CA ASP A 23 -2.10 13.00 24.55
C ASP A 23 -1.62 13.24 23.11
N SER A 24 -1.90 12.26 22.26
CA SER A 24 -1.79 12.39 20.80
C SER A 24 -3.16 12.18 20.18
N CYS A 25 -3.31 12.46 18.89
CA CYS A 25 -4.58 12.17 18.22
C CYS A 25 -4.93 10.68 18.30
N THR A 26 -3.96 9.77 18.16
CA THR A 26 -4.25 8.33 18.17
C THR A 26 -4.39 7.75 19.57
N TRP A 27 -3.61 8.23 20.55
CA TRP A 27 -3.48 7.60 21.87
C TRP A 27 -3.68 8.58 23.02
N TYR A 28 -4.31 8.13 24.10
CA TYR A 28 -4.26 8.86 25.37
C TYR A 28 -2.84 8.86 25.95
N ALA A 29 -2.55 9.82 26.84
CA ALA A 29 -1.24 10.00 27.44
C ALA A 29 -0.70 8.71 28.08
N GLY A 30 0.47 8.27 27.64
CA GLY A 30 1.13 7.05 28.12
C GLY A 30 0.58 5.74 27.55
N GLU A 31 -0.47 5.79 26.73
CA GLU A 31 -1.22 4.61 26.26
C GLU A 31 -0.90 4.22 24.81
N ASN A 32 0.36 4.39 24.39
CA ASN A 32 0.79 4.01 23.05
C ASN A 32 0.53 2.52 22.82
N CYS A 33 -0.22 2.19 21.76
CA CYS A 33 -0.61 0.82 21.40
C CYS A 33 -1.48 0.07 22.43
N SER A 34 -2.04 0.77 23.42
CA SER A 34 -2.82 0.15 24.50
C SER A 34 -4.24 0.73 24.59
N GLN A 35 -4.38 2.03 24.41
CA GLN A 35 -5.67 2.71 24.47
C GLN A 35 -5.80 3.77 23.38
N PRO A 36 -6.38 3.42 22.22
CA PRO A 36 -6.64 4.40 21.19
C PRO A 36 -7.75 5.36 21.64
N ARG A 37 -7.68 6.61 21.19
CA ARG A 37 -8.71 7.61 21.42
C ARG A 37 -10.03 7.17 20.82
N THR A 38 -11.12 7.41 21.56
CA THR A 38 -12.48 7.14 21.08
C THR A 38 -12.88 8.10 19.97
N GLY A 39 -13.87 7.74 19.16
CA GLY A 39 -14.46 8.65 18.17
C GLY A 39 -15.00 9.93 18.79
N TYR A 40 -15.60 9.81 19.98
CA TYR A 40 -16.11 10.95 20.75
C TYR A 40 -14.99 11.94 21.09
N ASP A 41 -13.93 11.45 21.74
CA ASP A 41 -12.83 12.31 22.14
C ASP A 41 -12.03 12.83 20.94
N CYS A 42 -11.95 12.06 19.85
CA CYS A 42 -11.28 12.47 18.63
C CYS A 42 -11.83 13.78 18.04
N LEU A 43 -13.15 13.96 18.04
CA LEU A 43 -13.78 15.16 17.46
C LEU A 43 -14.12 16.23 18.49
N ASN A 44 -14.39 15.83 19.74
CA ASN A 44 -14.91 16.73 20.76
C ASN A 44 -13.84 17.19 21.77
N VAL A 45 -12.67 16.52 21.84
CA VAL A 45 -11.57 16.88 22.75
C VAL A 45 -10.33 17.32 21.97
N LEU A 46 -10.15 18.62 21.86
CA LEU A 46 -9.01 19.28 21.20
C LEU A 46 -7.71 19.04 21.98
N LEU A 47 -6.60 18.90 21.27
CA LEU A 47 -5.27 18.90 21.87
C LEU A 47 -4.71 20.32 21.85
N ASP A 48 -3.76 20.62 22.74
CA ASP A 48 -3.15 21.96 22.83
C ASP A 48 -2.48 22.40 21.52
N THR A 49 -1.98 21.44 20.74
CA THR A 49 -1.18 21.71 19.54
C THR A 49 -1.78 21.19 18.25
N ASP A 50 -2.87 20.41 18.31
CA ASP A 50 -3.43 19.76 17.13
C ASP A 50 -4.95 19.57 17.23
N GLU A 51 -5.60 19.60 16.08
CA GLU A 51 -6.93 19.01 15.92
C GLU A 51 -6.77 17.60 15.37
N CYS A 52 -7.79 16.76 15.47
CA CYS A 52 -7.69 15.37 15.02
C CYS A 52 -8.78 15.04 14.01
N ALA A 53 -8.58 13.95 13.27
CA ALA A 53 -9.57 13.44 12.33
C ALA A 53 -9.81 11.94 12.56
N ILE A 54 -11.06 11.50 12.43
CA ILE A 54 -11.36 10.07 12.35
C ILE A 54 -11.04 9.61 10.93
N ALA A 55 -10.12 8.65 10.84
CA ALA A 55 -9.75 7.98 9.61
C ALA A 55 -10.76 6.87 9.25
N PRO A 56 -10.80 6.42 7.98
CA PRO A 56 -11.71 5.38 7.51
C PRO A 56 -11.61 4.04 8.25
N ASN A 57 -10.44 3.74 8.82
CA ASN A 57 -10.19 2.54 9.63
C ASN A 57 -10.58 2.72 11.11
N GLY A 58 -11.16 3.85 11.49
CA GLY A 58 -11.56 4.15 12.88
C GLY A 58 -10.43 4.69 13.75
N ALA A 59 -9.21 4.81 13.24
CA ALA A 59 -8.14 5.46 14.00
C ALA A 59 -8.38 6.96 14.08
N CYS A 60 -8.14 7.56 15.24
CA CYS A 60 -8.01 9.01 15.35
C CYS A 60 -6.59 9.40 14.93
N VAL A 61 -6.46 10.23 13.90
CA VAL A 61 -5.18 10.59 13.28
C VAL A 61 -4.95 12.10 13.34
N SER A 62 -3.68 12.50 13.15
CA SER A 62 -3.30 13.91 13.10
C SER A 62 -3.89 14.61 11.88
N MET A 63 -4.01 15.93 11.91
CA MET A 63 -4.40 16.69 10.72
C MET A 63 -3.38 16.55 9.59
N SER A 64 -2.10 16.34 9.91
CA SER A 64 -1.07 16.10 8.88
C SER A 64 -1.32 14.82 8.07
N ASP A 65 -1.82 13.75 8.70
CA ASP A 65 -2.21 12.51 8.01
C ASP A 65 -3.43 12.74 7.11
N TYR A 66 -4.39 13.52 7.60
CA TYR A 66 -5.57 13.90 6.82
C TYR A 66 -5.20 14.76 5.59
N GLU A 67 -4.31 15.73 5.74
CA GLU A 67 -3.80 16.56 4.63
C GLU A 67 -3.04 15.73 3.59
N LYS A 68 -2.27 14.74 4.05
CA LYS A 68 -1.61 13.77 3.17
C LYS A 68 -2.64 12.95 2.37
N TYR A 69 -3.74 12.55 2.98
CA TYR A 69 -4.84 11.91 2.25
C TYR A 69 -5.47 12.87 1.22
N LEU A 70 -5.75 14.11 1.61
CA LEU A 70 -6.35 15.11 0.72
C LEU A 70 -5.49 15.39 -0.52
N SER A 71 -4.17 15.51 -0.35
CA SER A 71 -3.25 15.75 -1.47
C SER A 71 -3.14 14.58 -2.44
N ASN A 72 -3.39 13.35 -1.98
CA ASN A 72 -3.32 12.13 -2.79
C ASN A 72 -4.70 11.55 -3.12
N ARG A 73 -5.78 12.31 -2.91
CA ARG A 73 -7.16 11.83 -2.99
C ARG A 73 -7.51 11.19 -4.33
N GLU A 74 -6.93 11.69 -5.42
CA GLU A 74 -7.12 11.16 -6.78
C GLU A 74 -6.66 9.71 -6.94
N TYR A 75 -5.72 9.25 -6.10
CA TYR A 75 -5.17 7.90 -6.15
C TYR A 75 -5.96 6.87 -5.30
N TYR A 76 -6.97 7.32 -4.54
CA TYR A 76 -7.75 6.47 -3.65
C TYR A 76 -9.16 6.24 -4.20
N GLU A 77 -9.42 5.05 -4.72
CA GLU A 77 -10.78 4.58 -5.06
C GLU A 77 -11.13 3.27 -4.31
N PRO A 78 -12.30 3.19 -3.65
CA PRO A 78 -13.28 4.26 -3.48
C PRO A 78 -12.79 5.37 -2.54
N LEU A 79 -13.30 6.59 -2.74
CA LEU A 79 -12.95 7.75 -1.90
C LEU A 79 -13.25 7.47 -0.43
N ALA A 80 -12.21 7.44 0.38
CA ALA A 80 -12.32 7.18 1.80
C ALA A 80 -12.82 8.44 2.53
N ARG A 81 -13.74 8.27 3.48
CA ARG A 81 -14.32 9.40 4.21
C ARG A 81 -13.59 9.61 5.54
N TYR A 82 -13.03 10.81 5.70
CA TYR A 82 -12.47 11.29 6.96
C TYR A 82 -13.43 12.27 7.61
N PHE A 83 -13.37 12.34 8.94
CA PHE A 83 -14.14 13.30 9.74
C PHE A 83 -13.15 14.15 10.55
N PRO A 84 -12.69 15.29 10.01
CA PRO A 84 -11.83 16.20 10.78
C PRO A 84 -12.66 16.94 11.84
N ALA A 85 -12.09 17.09 13.03
CA ALA A 85 -12.72 17.83 14.13
C ALA A 85 -13.10 19.25 13.68
N SER A 86 -12.28 19.92 12.87
CA SER A 86 -12.55 21.28 12.36
C SER A 86 -13.95 21.47 11.74
N ASN A 87 -14.52 20.42 11.13
CA ASN A 87 -15.82 20.48 10.45
C ASN A 87 -16.91 19.63 11.11
N TYR A 88 -16.55 18.73 12.03
CA TYR A 88 -17.47 17.73 12.58
C TYR A 88 -17.35 17.62 14.10
N THR A 89 -18.46 17.32 14.75
CA THR A 89 -18.55 17.02 16.18
C THR A 89 -19.13 15.61 16.34
N TYR A 90 -18.66 14.86 17.34
CA TYR A 90 -19.17 13.51 17.56
C TYR A 90 -20.45 13.56 18.38
N CYS A 91 -21.43 12.72 18.05
CA CYS A 91 -22.68 12.67 18.79
C CYS A 91 -22.51 12.21 20.24
N SER A 92 -23.32 12.76 21.14
CA SER A 92 -23.45 12.23 22.49
C SER A 92 -24.02 10.80 22.45
N SER A 93 -23.66 9.98 23.44
CA SER A 93 -24.21 8.64 23.62
C SER A 93 -25.74 8.60 23.76
N ASN A 94 -26.36 9.74 24.10
CA ASN A 94 -27.81 9.88 24.25
C ASN A 94 -28.53 10.26 22.93
N ASP A 95 -27.81 10.50 21.84
CA ASP A 95 -28.44 10.82 20.56
C ASP A 95 -29.14 9.58 19.97
N SER A 96 -30.48 9.63 19.91
CA SER A 96 -31.28 8.48 19.50
C SER A 96 -31.03 8.01 18.07
N VAL A 97 -30.67 8.92 17.16
CA VAL A 97 -30.38 8.57 15.76
C VAL A 97 -29.09 7.77 15.72
N CYS A 98 -28.06 8.26 16.40
CA CYS A 98 -26.79 7.60 16.49
C CYS A 98 -26.88 6.24 17.20
N SER A 99 -27.60 6.15 18.33
CA SER A 99 -27.80 4.87 19.04
C SER A 99 -28.44 3.81 18.14
N ASN A 100 -29.41 4.19 17.30
CA ASN A 100 -30.04 3.27 16.35
C ASN A 100 -29.05 2.79 15.29
N CYS A 101 -28.25 3.70 14.73
CA CYS A 101 -27.23 3.32 13.75
C CYS A 101 -26.17 2.40 14.35
N ILE A 102 -25.69 2.68 15.55
CA ILE A 102 -24.72 1.85 16.26
C ILE A 102 -25.28 0.45 16.50
N ALA A 103 -26.55 0.34 16.93
CA ALA A 103 -27.21 -0.95 17.13
C ALA A 103 -27.31 -1.75 15.82
N GLU A 104 -27.65 -1.09 14.70
CA GLU A 104 -27.70 -1.72 13.38
C GLU A 104 -26.31 -2.19 12.93
N TRP A 105 -25.28 -1.34 13.02
CA TRP A 105 -23.92 -1.70 12.65
C TRP A 105 -23.38 -2.84 13.47
N THR A 106 -23.62 -2.84 14.79
CA THR A 106 -23.18 -3.90 15.69
C THR A 106 -23.88 -5.21 15.35
N THR A 107 -25.20 -5.19 15.15
CA THR A 107 -25.97 -6.38 14.76
C THR A 107 -25.49 -6.94 13.41
N ASN A 108 -25.29 -6.07 12.41
CA ASN A 108 -24.79 -6.49 11.10
C ASN A 108 -23.36 -7.05 11.19
N TYR A 109 -22.51 -6.43 12.01
CA TYR A 109 -21.13 -6.86 12.22
C TYR A 109 -21.08 -8.22 12.90
N GLU A 110 -21.90 -8.47 13.92
CA GLU A 110 -21.99 -9.77 14.58
C GLU A 110 -22.54 -10.86 13.64
N ALA A 111 -23.49 -10.51 12.77
CA ALA A 111 -24.09 -11.47 11.85
C ALA A 111 -23.23 -11.78 10.61
N THR A 112 -22.49 -10.80 10.09
CA THR A 112 -21.85 -10.88 8.76
C THR A 112 -20.36 -10.53 8.75
N GLY A 113 -19.82 -9.97 9.83
CA GLY A 113 -18.48 -9.38 9.87
C GLY A 113 -18.39 -7.99 9.24
N SER A 114 -19.50 -7.41 8.76
CA SER A 114 -19.54 -6.10 8.11
C SER A 114 -20.62 -5.19 8.68
N VAL A 115 -20.36 -3.89 8.73
CA VAL A 115 -21.32 -2.88 9.21
C VAL A 115 -22.42 -2.54 8.19
N GLY A 116 -22.40 -3.16 7.01
CA GLY A 116 -23.35 -2.87 5.92
C GLY A 116 -22.91 -1.69 5.04
N SER A 117 -23.86 -1.10 4.29
CA SER A 117 -23.60 -0.03 3.32
C SER A 117 -23.41 1.34 3.96
N THR A 118 -24.18 1.65 5.00
CA THR A 118 -24.09 2.91 5.74
C THR A 118 -22.93 2.85 6.73
N LYS A 119 -21.89 3.68 6.54
CA LYS A 119 -20.69 3.69 7.39
C LYS A 119 -20.68 4.81 8.44
N TYR A 120 -21.61 5.74 8.35
CA TYR A 120 -21.75 6.86 9.28
C TYR A 120 -23.21 7.32 9.32
N CYS A 121 -23.59 7.98 10.41
CA CYS A 121 -24.88 8.63 10.57
C CYS A 121 -24.70 10.07 11.04
N THR A 122 -25.65 10.92 10.67
CA THR A 122 -25.76 12.27 11.20
C THR A 122 -26.85 12.26 12.28
N GLY A 123 -26.49 12.67 13.50
CA GLY A 123 -27.40 12.76 14.63
C GLY A 123 -28.38 13.93 14.55
N SER A 124 -29.18 14.08 15.59
CA SER A 124 -30.28 15.06 15.68
C SER A 124 -29.79 16.51 15.56
N ASP A 125 -28.63 16.79 16.18
CA ASP A 125 -28.02 18.12 16.24
C ASP A 125 -26.98 18.39 15.14
N GLY A 126 -26.92 17.52 14.11
CA GLY A 126 -25.92 17.62 13.04
C GLY A 126 -24.53 17.07 13.39
N CYS A 127 -24.37 16.50 14.59
CA CYS A 127 -23.21 15.71 14.98
C CYS A 127 -23.09 14.43 14.12
N VAL A 128 -21.94 13.76 14.15
CA VAL A 128 -21.70 12.51 13.43
C VAL A 128 -21.40 11.36 14.37
N CYS A 129 -21.72 10.15 13.93
CA CYS A 129 -21.11 8.95 14.46
C CYS A 129 -20.75 7.98 13.35
N VAL A 130 -19.71 7.18 13.59
CA VAL A 130 -18.99 6.47 12.54
C VAL A 130 -18.87 5.00 12.94
N ALA A 131 -19.27 4.11 12.04
CA ALA A 131 -19.30 2.68 12.35
C ALA A 131 -17.91 2.13 12.72
N ALA A 132 -16.87 2.65 12.08
CA ALA A 132 -15.48 2.20 12.28
C ALA A 132 -14.93 2.42 13.70
N VAL A 133 -15.57 3.26 14.52
CA VAL A 133 -15.18 3.52 15.92
C VAL A 133 -16.17 2.97 16.94
N GLU A 134 -17.22 2.28 16.49
CA GLU A 134 -18.32 1.80 17.32
C GLU A 134 -18.45 0.27 17.33
N VAL A 135 -17.94 -0.42 16.30
CA VAL A 135 -18.02 -1.89 16.23
C VAL A 135 -17.15 -2.59 17.28
N PRO A 136 -17.56 -3.74 17.85
CA PRO A 136 -16.87 -4.37 18.98
C PRO A 136 -15.37 -4.63 18.84
N SER A 137 -14.86 -4.81 17.62
CA SER A 137 -13.45 -5.07 17.32
C SER A 137 -12.63 -3.82 16.98
N TRP A 138 -13.23 -2.62 16.97
CA TRP A 138 -12.59 -1.40 16.46
C TRP A 138 -11.26 -1.11 17.16
N LYS A 139 -11.23 -1.24 18.49
CA LYS A 139 -10.02 -0.97 19.29
C LYS A 139 -8.85 -1.86 18.87
N GLN A 140 -9.10 -3.14 18.64
CA GLN A 140 -8.07 -4.08 18.21
C GLN A 140 -7.65 -3.87 16.77
N ALA A 141 -8.58 -3.49 15.90
CA ALA A 141 -8.25 -3.10 14.53
C ALA A 141 -7.35 -1.85 14.49
N VAL A 142 -7.58 -0.87 15.35
CA VAL A 142 -6.70 0.31 15.45
C VAL A 142 -5.32 -0.08 15.96
N ILE A 143 -5.25 -0.90 17.02
CA ILE A 143 -3.97 -1.37 17.58
C ILE A 143 -3.19 -2.19 16.56
N SER A 144 -3.80 -3.17 15.89
CA SER A 144 -3.11 -4.00 14.90
C SER A 144 -2.55 -3.14 13.76
N ASN A 145 -3.33 -2.19 13.24
CA ASN A 145 -2.91 -1.33 12.14
C ASN A 145 -1.77 -0.37 12.50
N GLN A 146 -1.76 0.15 13.74
CA GLN A 146 -0.81 1.19 14.15
C GLN A 146 0.45 0.62 14.82
N CYS A 147 0.42 -0.63 15.29
CA CYS A 147 1.43 -1.17 16.20
C CYS A 147 2.08 -2.48 15.76
N GLU A 148 1.60 -3.14 14.70
CA GLU A 148 2.29 -4.31 14.12
C GLU A 148 3.53 -3.86 13.34
N GLY A 149 4.59 -3.56 14.08
CA GLY A 149 5.87 -3.08 13.54
C GLY A 149 7.07 -3.35 14.44
N SER A 150 7.07 -4.39 15.28
CA SER A 150 8.24 -4.74 16.12
C SER A 150 8.43 -6.23 16.43
N SER A 151 7.82 -7.16 15.67
CA SER A 151 8.20 -8.58 15.75
C SER A 151 8.51 -9.11 14.35
N ASP A 152 9.81 -9.28 14.09
CA ASP A 152 10.29 -10.20 13.06
C ASP A 152 9.64 -11.57 13.25
N SER A 153 8.61 -11.86 12.47
CA SER A 153 8.24 -13.21 12.08
C SER A 153 7.19 -13.13 10.98
N ASP A 154 7.57 -13.66 9.82
CA ASP A 154 6.68 -13.99 8.72
C ASP A 154 5.40 -14.68 9.23
N SER A 155 4.33 -13.91 9.35
CA SER A 155 2.98 -14.45 9.43
C SER A 155 2.05 -13.52 8.67
N MET A 156 1.86 -13.83 7.40
CA MET A 156 0.83 -13.21 6.56
C MET A 156 -0.55 -13.62 7.06
N ASN A 157 -1.03 -12.94 8.09
CA ASN A 157 -2.44 -12.93 8.48
C ASN A 157 -2.99 -11.53 8.25
N THR A 158 -2.84 -11.02 7.02
CA THR A 158 -3.56 -9.83 6.60
C THR A 158 -5.03 -10.23 6.46
N SER A 159 -5.83 -9.95 7.47
CA SER A 159 -7.27 -9.76 7.33
C SER A 159 -7.50 -8.46 6.55
N GLN A 160 -7.08 -8.46 5.28
CA GLN A 160 -7.44 -7.45 4.31
C GLN A 160 -8.85 -7.80 3.85
N GLU A 161 -9.77 -6.87 4.01
CA GLU A 161 -11.00 -6.82 3.23
C GLU A 161 -10.60 -6.74 1.74
N PHE A 162 -10.33 -7.88 1.13
CA PHE A 162 -9.97 -7.94 -0.28
C PHE A 162 -11.23 -7.63 -1.08
N SER A 163 -11.20 -6.53 -1.83
CA SER A 163 -12.11 -6.34 -2.95
C SER A 163 -12.10 -7.60 -3.83
N SER A 164 -13.28 -8.08 -4.22
CA SER A 164 -13.51 -9.36 -4.93
C SER A 164 -12.55 -9.60 -6.11
N THR A 165 -12.09 -8.53 -6.76
CA THR A 165 -11.15 -8.57 -7.88
C THR A 165 -9.75 -9.07 -7.51
N THR A 166 -9.19 -8.72 -6.35
CA THR A 166 -7.83 -9.14 -5.97
C THR A 166 -7.76 -10.61 -5.57
N GLN A 167 -8.83 -11.17 -4.98
CA GLN A 167 -8.88 -12.61 -4.66
C GLN A 167 -8.90 -13.50 -5.90
N ILE A 168 -9.61 -13.08 -6.96
CA ILE A 168 -9.71 -13.84 -8.21
C ILE A 168 -8.33 -13.92 -8.90
N CYS A 169 -7.56 -12.83 -8.93
CA CYS A 169 -6.24 -12.80 -9.53
C CYS A 169 -5.24 -13.74 -8.82
N LEU A 170 -5.28 -13.80 -7.49
CA LEU A 170 -4.41 -14.68 -6.70
C LEU A 170 -4.74 -16.16 -6.93
N ILE A 171 -6.02 -16.52 -6.93
CA ILE A 171 -6.47 -17.90 -7.18
C ILE A 171 -6.06 -18.35 -8.58
N LEU A 172 -6.23 -17.50 -9.60
CA LEU A 172 -5.78 -17.82 -10.96
C LEU A 172 -4.26 -18.00 -11.01
N GLY A 173 -3.48 -17.10 -10.41
CA GLY A 173 -2.02 -17.20 -10.36
C GLY A 173 -1.52 -18.52 -9.76
N ILE A 174 -2.12 -18.95 -8.65
CA ILE A 174 -1.78 -20.23 -7.99
C ILE A 174 -2.15 -21.42 -8.87
N CYS A 175 -3.33 -21.41 -9.49
CA CYS A 175 -3.78 -22.47 -10.38
C CYS A 175 -2.86 -22.62 -11.61
N PHE A 176 -2.50 -21.51 -12.26
CA PHE A 176 -1.58 -21.53 -13.39
C PHE A 176 -0.17 -21.98 -12.99
N GLY A 177 0.33 -21.51 -11.83
CA GLY A 177 1.62 -21.93 -11.29
C GLY A 177 1.67 -23.43 -10.98
N ALA A 178 0.65 -23.96 -10.30
CA ALA A 178 0.53 -25.38 -9.98
C ALA A 178 0.44 -26.24 -11.25
N LEU A 179 -0.32 -25.81 -12.25
CA LEU A 179 -0.46 -26.50 -13.53
C LEU A 179 0.86 -26.54 -14.30
N MET A 180 1.60 -25.44 -14.33
CA MET A 180 2.94 -25.40 -14.96
C MET A 180 3.94 -26.32 -14.25
N LEU A 181 3.96 -26.32 -12.92
CA LEU A 181 4.80 -27.23 -12.14
C LEU A 181 4.43 -28.70 -12.36
N PHE A 182 3.13 -29.00 -12.46
CA PHE A 182 2.63 -30.34 -12.74
C PHE A 182 3.04 -30.82 -14.15
N LEU A 183 2.92 -29.97 -15.18
CA LEU A 183 3.37 -30.30 -16.53
C LEU A 183 4.89 -30.55 -16.57
N VAL A 184 5.69 -29.70 -15.91
CA VAL A 184 7.14 -29.91 -15.80
C VAL A 184 7.45 -31.22 -15.06
N PHE A 185 6.71 -31.56 -14.02
CA PHE A 185 6.85 -32.82 -13.30
C PHE A 185 6.51 -34.04 -14.19
N LEU A 186 5.43 -33.97 -14.96
CA LEU A 186 5.05 -35.02 -15.91
C LEU A 186 6.11 -35.21 -17.00
N VAL A 187 6.62 -34.12 -17.57
CA VAL A 187 7.70 -34.16 -18.57
C VAL A 187 8.96 -34.79 -17.97
N ARG A 188 9.39 -34.35 -16.78
CA ARG A 188 10.54 -34.93 -16.07
C ARG A 188 10.35 -36.42 -15.76
N ARG A 189 9.13 -36.82 -15.37
CA ARG A 189 8.79 -38.22 -15.10
C ARG A 189 8.78 -39.06 -16.38
N TRP A 190 8.31 -38.50 -17.49
CA TRP A 190 8.38 -39.13 -18.82
C TRP A 190 9.82 -39.32 -19.28
N PHE A 191 10.67 -38.28 -19.21
CA PHE A 191 12.09 -38.37 -19.55
C PHE A 191 12.85 -39.39 -18.69
N ARG A 192 12.56 -39.45 -17.38
CA ARG A 192 13.13 -40.49 -16.50
C ARG A 192 12.70 -41.91 -16.91
N SER A 193 11.46 -42.06 -17.37
CA SER A 193 10.90 -43.34 -17.81
C SER A 193 11.37 -43.75 -19.21
N THR A 194 11.66 -42.80 -20.10
CA THR A 194 12.21 -43.08 -21.44
C THR A 194 13.71 -43.36 -21.39
N VAL A 195 14.48 -42.68 -20.53
CA VAL A 195 15.91 -42.98 -20.30
C VAL A 195 16.10 -44.38 -19.73
N SER A 196 15.20 -44.86 -18.86
CA SER A 196 15.28 -46.25 -18.36
C SER A 196 14.92 -47.30 -19.41
N ARG A 197 14.10 -46.96 -20.42
CA ARG A 197 13.76 -47.86 -21.54
C ARG A 197 14.80 -47.84 -22.67
N SER A 198 15.62 -46.80 -22.79
CA SER A 198 16.69 -46.72 -23.79
C SER A 198 18.00 -47.43 -23.39
N SER A 199 18.05 -48.07 -22.22
CA SER A 199 19.22 -48.84 -21.74
C SER A 199 19.25 -50.30 -22.21
N ARG A 200 18.31 -50.71 -23.07
CA ARG A 200 18.23 -52.07 -23.65
C ARG A 200 17.96 -52.01 -25.15
N SER A 201 18.83 -51.37 -25.91
CA SER A 201 19.00 -51.69 -27.34
C SER A 201 20.34 -51.15 -27.85
N SER A 202 21.20 -52.09 -28.24
CA SER A 202 22.27 -52.04 -29.24
C SER A 202 23.04 -50.73 -29.46
N ARG A 203 24.34 -50.81 -29.18
CA ARG A 203 25.41 -49.98 -29.75
C ARG A 203 25.09 -49.57 -31.18
N HIS A 204 24.86 -48.28 -31.41
CA HIS A 204 25.07 -47.64 -32.71
C HIS A 204 25.94 -46.41 -32.47
N HIS A 205 27.15 -46.45 -33.03
CA HIS A 205 28.01 -45.29 -33.19
C HIS A 205 27.35 -44.33 -34.18
N PRO A 206 27.09 -43.05 -33.82
CA PRO A 206 26.89 -42.02 -34.81
C PRO A 206 28.25 -41.38 -35.11
N SER A 207 28.84 -41.75 -36.25
CA SER A 207 29.89 -40.97 -36.91
C SER A 207 29.26 -39.68 -37.42
N GLY A 208 29.40 -38.60 -36.66
CA GLY A 208 29.14 -37.23 -37.09
C GLY A 208 30.45 -36.43 -37.11
N PRO A 209 30.58 -35.36 -37.92
CA PRO A 209 31.75 -34.50 -37.89
C PRO A 209 31.86 -33.85 -36.51
N GLN A 210 32.92 -34.17 -35.76
CA GLN A 210 33.21 -33.47 -34.53
C GLN A 210 33.67 -32.06 -34.87
N LEU A 211 32.74 -31.10 -34.82
CA LEU A 211 33.08 -29.70 -34.69
C LEU A 211 33.91 -29.57 -33.41
N LYS A 212 35.23 -29.44 -33.58
CA LYS A 212 36.16 -29.13 -32.50
C LYS A 212 35.79 -27.74 -31.97
N LEU A 213 34.90 -27.69 -30.99
CA LEU A 213 34.59 -26.51 -30.19
C LEU A 213 35.74 -26.20 -29.23
N THR A 214 36.95 -26.03 -29.78
CA THR A 214 38.13 -25.59 -29.02
C THR A 214 37.94 -24.18 -28.45
N GLY A 215 37.06 -23.37 -29.07
CA GLY A 215 36.71 -22.03 -28.58
C GLY A 215 35.96 -22.02 -27.25
N TRP A 216 35.08 -22.99 -26.99
CA TRP A 216 34.27 -23.01 -25.75
C TRP A 216 35.07 -23.55 -24.55
N LYS A 217 36.03 -24.46 -24.79
CA LYS A 217 37.00 -24.87 -23.76
C LYS A 217 37.93 -23.72 -23.37
N SER A 218 38.49 -23.02 -24.37
CA SER A 218 39.40 -21.90 -24.12
C SER A 218 38.76 -20.78 -23.29
N LEU A 219 37.45 -20.54 -23.44
CA LEU A 219 36.74 -19.54 -22.64
C LEU A 219 36.49 -20.02 -21.19
N ARG A 220 36.18 -21.32 -21.03
CA ARG A 220 36.00 -21.94 -19.72
C ARG A 220 37.30 -22.03 -18.92
N GLU A 221 38.41 -22.40 -19.54
CA GLU A 221 39.72 -22.41 -18.89
C GLU A 221 40.10 -20.99 -18.44
N LYS A 222 39.80 -19.95 -19.24
CA LYS A 222 40.10 -18.55 -18.88
C LYS A 222 39.33 -18.05 -17.66
N LEU A 223 38.06 -18.43 -17.51
CA LEU A 223 37.28 -18.06 -16.32
C LEU A 223 37.73 -18.82 -15.06
N ILE A 224 38.15 -20.09 -15.21
CA ILE A 224 38.67 -20.89 -14.07
C ILE A 224 40.01 -20.31 -13.59
N GLU A 225 40.89 -19.88 -14.50
CA GLU A 225 42.16 -19.22 -14.14
C GLU A 225 41.96 -17.83 -13.51
N THR A 226 40.91 -17.11 -13.93
CA THR A 226 40.55 -15.81 -13.34
C THR A 226 39.99 -15.96 -11.92
N GLU A 227 39.20 -16.99 -11.62
CA GLU A 227 38.81 -17.25 -10.22
C GLU A 227 39.96 -17.79 -9.37
N HIS A 228 40.84 -18.64 -9.89
CA HIS A 228 41.99 -19.13 -9.13
C HIS A 228 43.01 -18.03 -8.81
N SER A 229 43.18 -17.03 -9.68
CA SER A 229 44.02 -15.86 -9.39
C SER A 229 43.39 -14.90 -8.38
N PHE A 230 42.06 -14.80 -8.34
CA PHE A 230 41.36 -13.99 -7.34
C PHE A 230 41.39 -14.65 -5.95
N VAL A 231 41.21 -15.97 -5.87
CA VAL A 231 41.18 -16.71 -4.59
C VAL A 231 42.58 -16.91 -3.99
N GLN A 232 43.64 -16.90 -4.80
CA GLN A 232 45.02 -17.08 -4.32
C GLN A 232 45.78 -15.76 -4.09
N GLY A 233 45.16 -14.61 -4.38
CA GLY A 233 45.72 -13.28 -4.13
C GLY A 233 45.42 -12.69 -2.75
N GLU A 234 44.53 -13.31 -1.97
CA GLU A 234 44.04 -12.75 -0.71
C GLU A 234 44.49 -13.56 0.51
N THR A 235 45.78 -13.91 0.59
CA THR A 235 46.40 -14.23 1.88
C THR A 235 47.85 -13.75 1.96
N ARG A 236 48.09 -12.89 2.97
CA ARG A 236 49.35 -12.48 3.61
C ARG A 236 49.98 -11.15 3.20
N LEU A 237 49.72 -10.19 4.11
CA LEU A 237 50.69 -9.49 4.97
C LEU A 237 51.18 -8.10 4.54
N ASP A 238 50.68 -7.14 5.33
CA ASP A 238 51.41 -6.17 6.14
C ASP A 238 52.07 -4.91 5.54
N ALA A 239 51.93 -3.89 6.39
CA ALA A 239 52.82 -2.76 6.62
C ALA A 239 52.73 -1.54 5.70
N THR A 240 52.02 -0.52 6.22
CA THR A 240 52.57 0.81 6.50
C THR A 240 53.48 1.45 5.44
N ALA A 241 52.95 2.41 4.67
CA ALA A 241 53.69 3.63 4.33
C ALA A 241 52.75 4.77 3.90
N ARG A 242 52.87 5.84 4.67
CA ARG A 242 52.49 7.24 4.47
C ARG A 242 53.12 7.80 3.19
N SER A 243 52.43 8.69 2.46
CA SER A 243 52.88 10.03 1.98
C SER A 243 52.09 10.50 0.76
N ASP A 244 51.76 11.79 0.79
CA ASP A 244 51.24 12.62 -0.29
C ASP A 244 51.99 12.47 -1.63
N GLU A 245 51.30 12.66 -2.76
CA GLU A 245 51.43 13.88 -3.60
C GLU A 245 50.59 13.77 -4.88
N SER A 246 50.13 14.93 -5.31
CA SER A 246 49.29 15.25 -6.47
C SER A 246 49.83 14.78 -7.83
N LEU A 247 48.93 14.43 -8.75
CA LEU A 247 48.66 15.20 -9.99
C LEU A 247 47.76 14.41 -10.95
N SER A 248 46.74 15.12 -11.45
CA SER A 248 46.28 15.09 -12.84
C SER A 248 45.96 13.74 -13.49
N GLU A 249 44.68 13.39 -13.60
CA GLU A 249 44.07 13.10 -14.92
C GLU A 249 42.54 12.99 -14.75
N VAL A 250 41.80 13.94 -15.31
CA VAL A 250 40.34 13.86 -15.47
C VAL A 250 40.08 13.22 -16.83
N PRO A 251 39.43 12.05 -16.94
CA PRO A 251 38.97 11.59 -18.24
C PRO A 251 37.66 12.32 -18.59
N SER A 252 37.74 13.12 -19.66
CA SER A 252 36.62 13.81 -20.31
C SER A 252 35.46 12.87 -20.61
N ILE A 253 34.28 13.19 -20.08
CA ILE A 253 33.01 12.61 -20.50
C ILE A 253 32.53 13.40 -21.72
N THR A 254 32.61 12.79 -22.91
CA THR A 254 32.00 13.31 -24.13
C THR A 254 30.48 13.10 -24.04
N ILE A 255 29.73 14.19 -23.86
CA ILE A 255 28.27 14.18 -23.89
C ILE A 255 27.83 14.26 -25.35
N GLU A 256 27.29 13.16 -25.87
CA GLU A 256 26.64 13.13 -27.17
C GLU A 256 25.28 13.85 -27.07
N VAL A 257 25.17 15.03 -27.68
CA VAL A 257 23.94 15.81 -27.78
C VAL A 257 22.99 15.11 -28.75
N SER A 258 21.96 14.46 -28.22
CA SER A 258 20.83 13.96 -29.01
C SER A 258 19.78 15.06 -29.22
N PRO A 259 19.13 15.17 -30.40
CA PRO A 259 18.24 16.28 -30.71
C PRO A 259 16.89 16.19 -29.97
N ALA A 260 16.34 17.35 -29.63
CA ALA A 260 15.08 17.53 -28.89
C ALA A 260 13.85 16.86 -29.54
N PRO A 261 12.87 16.37 -28.75
CA PRO A 261 11.57 15.94 -29.25
C PRO A 261 10.75 17.13 -29.75
N ARG A 262 10.10 16.96 -30.90
CA ARG A 262 9.17 17.95 -31.48
C ARG A 262 7.93 18.13 -30.60
N ARG A 263 7.57 19.40 -30.38
CA ARG A 263 6.34 19.90 -29.78
C ARG A 263 5.11 19.39 -30.56
N PRO A 264 4.06 18.87 -29.91
CA PRO A 264 2.77 18.64 -30.56
C PRO A 264 2.11 19.98 -30.91
N GLU A 265 1.67 20.10 -32.15
CA GLU A 265 0.93 21.22 -32.69
C GLU A 265 -0.46 21.31 -32.03
N SER A 266 -0.83 22.51 -31.60
CA SER A 266 -2.12 22.85 -31.01
C SER A 266 -3.25 22.73 -32.04
N LEU A 267 -4.28 21.95 -31.73
CA LEU A 267 -5.55 21.94 -32.46
C LEU A 267 -6.37 23.22 -32.16
N PRO A 268 -6.93 23.90 -33.18
CA PRO A 268 -7.83 25.03 -32.97
C PRO A 268 -9.24 24.56 -32.51
N PRO A 269 -10.03 25.45 -31.88
CA PRO A 269 -11.36 25.11 -31.38
C PRO A 269 -12.36 25.01 -32.52
N ALA A 270 -13.16 23.94 -32.54
CA ALA A 270 -14.32 23.86 -33.41
C ALA A 270 -15.44 24.75 -32.84
N GLU A 271 -15.75 25.81 -33.59
CA GLU A 271 -16.86 26.72 -33.34
C GLU A 271 -18.21 25.98 -33.32
N ALA A 272 -19.07 26.43 -32.41
CA ALA A 272 -20.49 26.15 -32.42
C ALA A 272 -21.14 26.79 -33.65
N GLN A 273 -21.74 25.97 -34.52
CA GLN A 273 -22.71 26.44 -35.51
C GLN A 273 -24.09 25.84 -35.23
N TYR A 274 -24.95 26.72 -34.73
CA TYR A 274 -26.40 26.60 -34.77
C TYR A 274 -26.88 26.41 -36.21
N MET A 275 -27.70 25.38 -36.46
CA MET A 275 -28.72 25.43 -37.50
C MET A 275 -30.05 24.92 -36.93
N MET A 276 -30.97 25.86 -36.75
CA MET A 276 -32.41 25.61 -36.71
C MET A 276 -32.89 25.31 -38.13
N ALA A 277 -33.78 24.33 -38.29
CA ALA A 277 -34.81 24.32 -39.33
C ALA A 277 -35.86 23.21 -39.08
N PRO A 278 -37.10 23.35 -39.59
CA PRO A 278 -38.31 22.93 -38.91
C PRO A 278 -39.01 21.72 -39.54
N MET A 279 -39.87 21.07 -38.76
CA MET A 279 -41.17 20.54 -39.19
C MET A 279 -42.05 20.22 -37.98
#